data_AF-A0A840HNK8-F1
#
_entry.id   AF-A0A840HNK8-F1
#
_cell.length_a   1.000
_cell.length_b   1.000
_cell.length_c   1.000
_cell.angle_alpha   90.00
_cell.angle_beta   90.00
_cell.angle_gamma   90.00
#
_symmetry.space_group_name_H-M   'P 1'
#
loop_
_entity.id
_entity.type
_entity.pdbx_description
1 polymer ?
#
loop_
_entity_poly.entity_id
_entity_poly.type
_entity_poly.pdbx_seq_one_letter_code
_entity_poly.pdbx_strand_id
1 'polypeptide(L)'
;MDGDGTRYPYLRRIEADNAPGEDTLQHDLWEFLSCSDYPEAERKQVSAGRADIYIPQGRFRFVIEVKRSLGTWTEGALDGLLRQTTAYQQTDVKLGVLAILDLSDRPAGVPHFDACFMVRERSVSATDNRCAVVMRVPANRRTPSDQARVVARES
;
A
#
# COMPACT_ATOMS: atom_id res chain seq x y z
N MET A 1 16.35 -16.23 3.34
CA MET A 1 15.06 -16.79 3.76
C MET A 1 15.12 -16.89 5.28
N ASP A 2 14.58 -15.91 5.98
CA ASP A 2 14.63 -15.88 7.45
C ASP A 2 13.34 -16.50 8.00
N GLY A 3 13.50 -17.70 8.56
CA GLY A 3 12.44 -18.61 9.02
C GLY A 3 11.97 -18.40 10.45
N ASP A 4 11.92 -17.16 10.96
CA ASP A 4 11.44 -16.88 12.33
C ASP A 4 9.90 -16.62 12.37
N GLY A 5 9.26 -16.38 11.22
CA GLY A 5 7.82 -16.09 11.20
C GLY A 5 7.43 -14.78 11.90
N THR A 6 8.35 -14.09 12.59
CA THR A 6 8.26 -12.71 13.12
C THR A 6 8.32 -11.66 12.02
N ARG A 7 8.83 -12.01 10.84
CA ARG A 7 8.83 -11.13 9.66
C ARG A 7 7.36 -10.83 9.28
N TYR A 8 7.04 -9.54 9.16
CA TYR A 8 5.70 -9.01 8.80
C TYR A 8 4.62 -9.10 9.90
N PRO A 9 4.84 -8.49 11.08
CA PRO A 9 3.87 -8.51 12.17
C PRO A 9 2.52 -7.88 11.80
N TYR A 10 2.52 -6.87 10.92
CA TYR A 10 1.30 -6.22 10.44
C TYR A 10 0.35 -7.17 9.71
N LEU A 11 0.85 -8.30 9.22
CA LEU A 11 0.01 -9.28 8.55
C LEU A 11 -0.85 -10.13 9.50
N ARG A 12 -0.56 -10.14 10.81
CA ARG A 12 -1.31 -10.90 11.82
C ARG A 12 -2.47 -10.06 12.35
N ARG A 13 -3.38 -10.68 13.12
CA ARG A 13 -4.46 -9.96 13.79
C ARG A 13 -3.87 -8.84 14.64
N ILE A 14 -4.40 -7.63 14.44
CA ILE A 14 -4.00 -6.45 15.21
C ILE A 14 -5.05 -6.15 16.26
N GLU A 15 -4.61 -5.69 17.42
CA GLU A 15 -5.48 -5.00 18.38
C GLU A 15 -5.63 -3.54 17.95
N ALA A 16 -6.83 -2.97 18.09
CA ALA A 16 -7.18 -1.66 17.52
C ALA A 16 -6.22 -0.53 17.97
N ASP A 17 -5.77 -0.59 19.23
CA ASP A 17 -4.88 0.42 19.83
C ASP A 17 -3.41 0.29 19.40
N ASN A 18 -3.05 -0.80 18.73
CA ASN A 18 -1.68 -1.11 18.28
C ASN A 18 -1.60 -1.31 16.77
N ALA A 19 -2.43 -0.58 16.01
CA ALA A 19 -2.43 -0.69 14.56
C ALA A 19 -1.08 -0.22 13.97
N PRO A 20 -0.41 -1.04 13.15
CA PRO A 20 0.88 -0.69 12.54
C PRO A 20 0.75 0.53 11.62
N GLY A 21 1.78 1.36 11.57
CA GLY A 21 1.83 2.53 10.70
C GLY A 21 2.22 2.20 9.26
N GLU A 22 2.15 3.23 8.41
CA GLU A 22 2.56 3.17 6.98
C GLU A 22 4.04 2.77 6.83
N ASP A 23 4.87 3.18 7.80
CA ASP A 23 6.31 2.90 7.90
C ASP A 23 6.62 1.40 7.84
N THR A 24 5.75 0.55 8.38
CA THR A 24 5.95 -0.90 8.38
C THR A 24 5.91 -1.51 6.99
N LEU A 25 4.94 -1.10 6.16
CA LEU A 25 4.85 -1.54 4.76
C LEU A 25 5.90 -0.85 3.90
N GLN A 26 6.19 0.42 4.17
CA GLN A 26 7.24 1.16 3.48
C GLN A 26 8.61 0.48 3.64
N HIS A 27 8.95 0.07 4.87
CA HIS A 27 10.20 -0.62 5.15
C HIS A 27 10.31 -1.97 4.43
N ASP A 28 9.26 -2.80 4.47
CA ASP A 28 9.24 -4.08 3.74
C ASP A 28 9.43 -3.89 2.24
N LEU A 29 8.69 -2.94 1.64
CA LEU A 29 8.83 -2.64 0.22
C LEU A 29 10.23 -2.12 -0.12
N TRP A 30 10.81 -1.27 0.73
CA TRP A 30 12.17 -0.78 0.53
C TRP A 30 13.20 -1.92 0.62
N GLU A 31 13.09 -2.82 1.60
CA GLU A 31 13.97 -4.01 1.69
C GLU A 31 13.86 -4.87 0.44
N PHE A 32 12.63 -5.17 0.00
CA PHE A 32 12.37 -5.97 -1.20
C PHE A 32 12.99 -5.33 -2.45
N LEU A 33 12.75 -4.04 -2.66
CA LEU A 33 13.27 -3.30 -3.81
C LEU A 33 14.78 -3.13 -3.76
N SER A 34 15.38 -3.04 -2.57
CA SER A 34 16.84 -2.94 -2.41
C SER A 34 17.58 -4.20 -2.88
N CYS A 35 16.86 -5.31 -3.07
CA CYS A 35 17.42 -6.54 -3.61
C CYS A 35 17.53 -6.54 -5.14
N SER A 36 16.75 -5.71 -5.84
CA SER A 36 16.70 -5.63 -7.31
C SER A 36 17.15 -4.29 -7.89
N ASP A 37 17.01 -3.21 -7.13
CA ASP A 37 17.26 -1.83 -7.50
C ASP A 37 18.01 -1.09 -6.39
N TYR A 38 18.42 0.16 -6.64
CA TYR A 38 18.93 1.07 -5.60
C TYR A 38 17.84 2.10 -5.21
N PRO A 39 16.78 1.70 -4.47
CA PRO A 39 15.73 2.62 -4.04
C PRO A 39 16.27 3.58 -2.96
N GLU A 40 15.89 4.85 -3.07
CA GLU A 40 16.21 5.86 -2.07
C GLU A 40 15.00 6.04 -1.15
N ALA A 41 15.14 5.70 0.14
CA ALA A 41 14.12 6.00 1.15
C ALA A 41 14.19 7.47 1.58
N GLU A 42 13.03 8.10 1.80
CA GLU A 42 12.91 9.43 2.42
C GLU A 42 13.70 10.59 1.77
N ARG A 43 13.62 10.76 0.45
CA ARG A 43 14.14 11.98 -0.21
C ARG A 43 13.31 13.21 0.19
N LYS A 44 13.84 14.05 1.08
CA LYS A 44 13.20 15.26 1.66
C LYS A 44 12.96 16.45 0.70
N GLN A 45 13.11 16.34 -0.61
CA GLN A 45 13.00 17.49 -1.52
C GLN A 45 12.47 17.08 -2.90
N VAL A 46 11.19 16.72 -2.99
CA VAL A 46 10.47 16.68 -4.28
C VAL A 46 9.14 17.39 -4.11
N SER A 47 9.07 18.64 -4.60
CA SER A 47 7.86 19.48 -4.69
C SER A 47 6.88 19.37 -3.51
N ALA A 48 7.18 20.07 -2.41
CA ALA A 48 6.25 20.35 -1.29
C ALA A 48 5.67 19.17 -0.49
N GLY A 49 6.10 17.92 -0.70
CA GLY A 49 5.68 16.75 0.08
C GLY A 49 6.78 15.69 0.25
N ARG A 50 6.67 14.85 1.30
CA ARG A 50 7.52 13.65 1.49
C ARG A 50 6.95 12.51 0.64
N ALA A 51 7.75 11.95 -0.26
CA ALA A 51 7.46 10.69 -0.94
C ALA A 51 7.99 9.52 -0.11
N ASP A 52 7.25 8.42 -0.05
CA ASP A 52 7.61 7.30 0.82
C ASP A 52 8.75 6.44 0.25
N ILE A 53 8.69 6.05 -1.03
CA ILE A 53 9.79 5.35 -1.71
C ILE A 53 10.05 5.96 -3.08
N TYR A 54 11.32 6.21 -3.36
CA TYR A 54 11.79 6.78 -4.59
C TYR A 54 12.68 5.80 -5.35
N ILE A 55 12.38 5.54 -6.62
CA ILE A 55 13.16 4.61 -7.45
C ILE A 55 13.70 5.37 -8.67
N PRO A 56 14.98 5.79 -8.65
CA PRO A 56 15.59 6.47 -9.79
C PRO A 56 15.77 5.51 -10.97
N GLN A 57 15.37 5.94 -12.16
CA GLN A 57 15.50 5.20 -13.42
C GLN A 57 16.13 6.10 -14.48
N GLY A 58 17.39 6.49 -14.26
CA GLY A 58 18.21 7.26 -15.20
C GLY A 58 17.61 8.61 -15.63
N ARG A 59 16.67 8.58 -16.57
CA ARG A 59 15.96 9.74 -17.15
C ARG A 59 14.59 10.03 -16.53
N PHE A 60 14.06 9.12 -15.72
CA PHE A 60 12.79 9.29 -15.03
C PHE A 60 12.87 8.68 -13.63
N ARG A 61 11.82 8.84 -12.82
CA ARG A 61 11.73 8.20 -11.51
C ARG A 61 10.35 7.63 -11.25
N PHE A 62 10.30 6.49 -10.57
CA PHE A 62 9.04 6.03 -9.99
C PHE A 62 8.92 6.51 -8.55
N VAL A 63 7.69 6.85 -8.17
CA VAL A 63 7.32 7.19 -6.80
C VAL A 63 6.30 6.17 -6.34
N ILE A 64 6.57 5.58 -5.17
CA ILE A 64 5.60 4.77 -4.43
C ILE A 64 5.17 5.58 -3.22
N GLU A 65 3.87 5.85 -3.15
CA GLU A 65 3.21 6.39 -1.97
C GLU A 65 2.64 5.24 -1.17
N VAL A 66 2.88 5.24 0.14
CA VAL A 66 2.38 4.24 1.08
C VAL A 66 1.27 4.88 1.92
N LYS A 67 0.13 4.20 2.03
CA LYS A 67 -1.02 4.66 2.78
C LYS A 67 -1.61 3.56 3.63
N ARG A 68 -2.14 3.92 4.81
CA ARG A 68 -2.79 2.97 5.71
C ARG A 68 -4.30 3.16 5.68
N SER A 69 -5.04 2.06 5.61
CA SER A 69 -6.50 2.03 5.73
C SER A 69 -6.94 1.16 6.90
N LEU A 70 -7.70 1.75 7.83
CA LEU A 70 -8.40 1.03 8.92
C LEU A 70 -9.85 0.67 8.54
N GLY A 71 -10.46 1.46 7.65
CA GLY A 71 -11.85 1.30 7.26
C GLY A 71 -12.04 0.32 6.12
N THR A 72 -13.30 -0.08 5.90
CA THR A 72 -13.69 -0.94 4.79
C THR A 72 -13.25 -0.34 3.46
N TRP A 73 -12.67 -1.19 2.61
CA TRP A 73 -12.27 -0.83 1.26
C TRP A 73 -13.47 -0.36 0.43
N THR A 74 -13.44 0.89 -0.03
CA THR A 74 -14.47 1.49 -0.90
C THR A 74 -13.80 2.30 -2.01
N GLU A 75 -14.48 2.48 -3.15
CA GLU A 75 -13.95 3.27 -4.28
C GLU A 75 -13.72 4.74 -3.91
N GLY A 76 -14.61 5.34 -3.11
CA GLY A 76 -14.45 6.74 -2.68
C GLY A 76 -13.22 6.96 -1.78
N ALA A 77 -12.84 5.97 -0.97
CA ALA A 77 -11.61 6.04 -0.18
C ALA A 77 -10.37 6.05 -1.09
N LEU A 78 -10.42 5.31 -2.20
CA LEU A 78 -9.32 5.22 -3.16
C LEU A 78 -9.10 6.56 -3.90
N ASP A 79 -10.15 7.25 -4.31
CA ASP A 79 -10.06 8.52 -5.03
C ASP A 79 -9.27 9.60 -4.28
N GLY A 80 -9.43 9.68 -2.96
CA GLY A 80 -8.66 10.59 -2.10
C GLY A 80 -7.17 10.28 -2.11
N LEU A 81 -6.82 9.00 -1.99
CA LEU A 81 -5.43 8.52 -1.99
C LEU A 81 -4.77 8.68 -3.37
N LEU A 82 -5.52 8.48 -4.45
CA LEU A 82 -5.06 8.69 -5.81
C LEU A 82 -4.71 10.16 -6.10
N ARG A 83 -5.47 11.12 -5.55
CA ARG A 83 -5.15 12.54 -5.69
C ARG A 83 -3.79 12.89 -5.11
N GLN A 84 -3.45 12.32 -3.94
CA GLN A 84 -2.14 12.51 -3.31
C GLN A 84 -1.03 11.86 -4.14
N THR A 85 -1.23 10.61 -4.56
CA THR A 85 -0.25 9.84 -5.36
C THR A 85 0.07 10.53 -6.70
N THR A 86 -0.96 11.02 -7.38
CA THR A 86 -0.81 11.63 -8.71
C THR A 86 -0.20 13.05 -8.66
N ALA A 87 -0.03 13.66 -7.48
CA ALA A 87 0.55 15.00 -7.35
C ALA A 87 2.03 15.04 -7.81
N TYR A 88 2.83 14.02 -7.47
CA TYR A 88 4.26 13.96 -7.82
C TYR A 88 4.53 13.85 -9.32
N GLN A 89 3.56 13.37 -10.09
CA GLN A 89 3.63 13.21 -11.53
C GLN A 89 3.55 14.55 -12.30
N GLN A 90 3.42 15.69 -11.60
CA GLN A 90 3.49 17.00 -12.24
C GLN A 90 4.88 17.29 -12.84
N THR A 91 5.93 16.65 -12.35
CA THR A 91 7.33 16.95 -12.73
C THR A 91 8.08 15.73 -13.28
N ASP A 92 7.41 14.59 -13.47
CA ASP A 92 8.03 13.34 -13.93
C ASP A 92 7.04 12.44 -14.69
N VAL A 93 7.37 11.16 -14.88
CA VAL A 93 6.48 10.18 -15.54
C VAL A 93 5.06 10.20 -14.98
N LYS A 94 4.08 10.09 -15.87
CA LYS A 94 2.65 10.07 -15.54
C LYS A 94 2.19 8.74 -14.94
N LEU A 95 3.09 8.01 -14.29
CA LEU A 95 2.87 6.70 -13.67
C LEU A 95 3.40 6.73 -12.23
N GLY A 96 2.56 6.34 -11.28
CA GLY A 96 2.86 6.30 -9.85
C GLY A 96 2.33 5.01 -9.25
N VAL A 97 2.83 4.65 -8.07
CA VAL A 97 2.35 3.47 -7.34
C VAL A 97 1.77 3.93 -6.02
N LEU A 98 0.57 3.44 -5.70
CA LEU A 98 -0.06 3.61 -4.41
C LEU A 98 -0.09 2.26 -3.70
N ALA A 99 0.80 2.07 -2.74
CA ALA A 99 0.82 0.91 -1.86
C ALA A 99 -0.08 1.15 -0.65
N ILE A 100 -0.99 0.22 -0.37
CA ILE A 100 -1.98 0.38 0.70
C ILE A 100 -1.82 -0.74 1.71
N LEU A 101 -1.48 -0.37 2.93
CA LEU A 101 -1.57 -1.24 4.10
C LEU A 101 -3.03 -1.32 4.55
N ASP A 102 -3.71 -2.38 4.12
CA ASP A 102 -5.12 -2.58 4.43
C ASP A 102 -5.31 -3.38 5.72
N LEU A 103 -5.63 -2.67 6.79
CA LEU A 103 -5.89 -3.18 8.13
C LEU A 103 -7.38 -3.35 8.43
N SER A 104 -8.25 -3.21 7.42
CA SER A 104 -9.70 -3.41 7.58
C SER A 104 -10.01 -4.77 8.22
N ASP A 105 -10.97 -4.78 9.14
CA ASP A 105 -11.47 -6.04 9.68
C ASP A 105 -12.32 -6.74 8.61
N ARG A 106 -11.97 -8.00 8.34
CA ARG A 106 -12.56 -8.77 7.26
C ARG A 106 -12.65 -10.25 7.63
N PRO A 107 -13.54 -11.02 6.98
CA PRO A 107 -13.60 -12.46 7.16
C PRO A 107 -12.23 -13.12 6.94
N ALA A 108 -12.00 -14.25 7.61
CA ALA A 108 -10.73 -14.95 7.43
C ALA A 108 -10.58 -15.45 6.00
N GLY A 109 -9.32 -15.50 5.56
CA GLY A 109 -8.94 -15.70 4.17
C GLY A 109 -8.05 -14.58 3.66
N VAL A 110 -7.36 -14.85 2.57
CA VAL A 110 -6.56 -13.85 1.85
C VAL A 110 -7.29 -13.56 0.53
N PRO A 111 -7.51 -12.29 0.17
CA PRO A 111 -8.05 -11.93 -1.14
C PRO A 111 -7.24 -12.55 -2.28
N HIS A 112 -7.91 -12.83 -3.41
CA HIS A 112 -7.20 -13.22 -4.62
C HIS A 112 -6.22 -12.12 -5.05
N PHE A 113 -5.13 -12.49 -5.72
CA PHE A 113 -4.11 -11.54 -6.19
C PHE A 113 -4.70 -10.42 -7.05
N ASP A 114 -5.64 -10.76 -7.94
CA ASP A 114 -6.31 -9.77 -8.80
C ASP A 114 -7.15 -8.75 -8.02
N ALA A 115 -7.58 -9.08 -6.80
CA ALA A 115 -8.27 -8.14 -5.92
C ALA A 115 -7.30 -7.22 -5.15
N CYS A 116 -5.99 -7.47 -5.27
CA CYS A 116 -4.93 -6.71 -4.61
C CYS A 116 -4.26 -5.71 -5.56
N PHE A 117 -4.43 -5.85 -6.87
CA PHE A 117 -3.82 -4.96 -7.87
C PHE A 117 -4.88 -4.34 -8.75
N MET A 118 -4.75 -3.04 -9.01
CA MET A 118 -5.59 -2.36 -9.99
C MET A 118 -4.85 -1.20 -10.61
N VAL A 119 -5.26 -0.87 -11.83
CA VAL A 119 -4.84 0.35 -12.51
C VAL A 119 -5.95 1.38 -12.39
N ARG A 120 -5.57 2.62 -12.08
CA ARG A 120 -6.49 3.76 -12.00
C ARG A 120 -5.96 4.90 -12.83
N GLU A 121 -6.80 5.38 -13.74
CA GLU A 121 -6.54 6.57 -14.51
C GLU A 121 -7.23 7.77 -13.86
N ARG A 122 -6.55 8.91 -13.89
CA ARG A 122 -7.06 10.18 -13.39
C ARG A 122 -6.75 11.27 -14.40
N SER A 123 -7.79 11.90 -14.92
CA SER A 123 -7.66 13.12 -15.71
C SER A 123 -7.38 14.31 -14.78
N VAL A 124 -6.24 14.95 -14.96
CA VAL A 124 -5.87 16.21 -14.29
C VAL A 124 -6.28 17.41 -15.13
N SER A 125 -6.27 17.27 -16.45
CA SER A 125 -6.85 18.22 -17.41
C SER A 125 -7.36 17.47 -18.65
N ALA A 126 -7.93 18.18 -19.63
CA ALA A 126 -8.42 17.59 -20.88
C ALA A 126 -7.34 16.84 -21.69
N THR A 127 -6.06 17.15 -21.48
CA THR A 127 -4.93 16.54 -22.19
C THR A 127 -3.91 15.89 -21.26
N ASP A 128 -4.15 15.93 -19.94
CA ASP A 128 -3.26 15.35 -18.93
C ASP A 128 -3.94 14.21 -18.18
N ASN A 129 -3.76 12.99 -18.68
CA ASN A 129 -4.14 11.77 -17.99
C ASN A 129 -2.95 11.18 -17.24
N ARG A 130 -3.23 10.75 -16.03
CA ARG A 130 -2.27 10.18 -15.09
C ARG A 130 -2.71 8.80 -14.67
N CYS A 131 -1.74 7.92 -14.46
CA CYS A 131 -1.99 6.54 -14.10
C CYS A 131 -1.39 6.24 -12.73
N ALA A 132 -2.12 5.50 -11.90
CA ALA A 132 -1.61 4.91 -10.68
C ALA A 132 -1.84 3.41 -10.70
N VAL A 133 -0.78 2.65 -10.42
CA VAL A 133 -0.90 1.25 -10.02
C VAL A 133 -1.19 1.24 -8.53
N VAL A 134 -2.33 0.69 -8.15
CA VAL A 134 -2.70 0.51 -6.75
C VAL A 134 -2.34 -0.92 -6.38
N MET A 135 -1.56 -1.06 -5.33
CA MET A 135 -1.21 -2.34 -4.71
C MET A 135 -1.75 -2.33 -3.28
N ARG A 136 -2.67 -3.24 -2.99
CA ARG A 136 -3.21 -3.46 -1.66
C ARG A 136 -2.51 -4.64 -1.01
N VAL A 137 -2.05 -4.45 0.21
CA VAL A 137 -1.50 -5.50 1.07
C VAL A 137 -2.53 -5.83 2.15
N PRO A 138 -3.23 -6.98 2.05
CA PRO A 138 -4.21 -7.38 3.04
C PRO A 138 -3.52 -7.80 4.35
N ALA A 139 -3.44 -6.86 5.30
CA ALA A 139 -2.89 -7.00 6.64
C ALA A 139 -3.99 -7.25 7.69
N ASN A 140 -3.72 -7.35 8.99
CA ASN A 140 -4.77 -7.69 9.98
C ASN A 140 -5.50 -9.02 9.68
N ARG A 141 -4.78 -10.06 9.24
CA ARG A 141 -5.39 -11.31 8.78
C ARG A 141 -5.91 -12.12 9.96
N ARG A 142 -7.18 -12.56 9.87
CA ARG A 142 -7.73 -13.58 10.75
C ARG A 142 -7.17 -14.95 10.39
N THR A 143 -6.85 -15.74 11.40
CA THR A 143 -6.43 -17.13 11.27
C THR A 143 -7.63 -18.02 10.95
N PRO A 144 -7.43 -19.21 10.35
CA PRO A 144 -8.52 -20.18 10.17
C PRO A 144 -9.21 -20.55 11.50
N SER A 145 -8.47 -20.61 12.61
CA SER A 145 -9.03 -20.84 13.95
C SER A 145 -9.98 -19.74 14.43
N ASP A 146 -9.81 -18.51 13.94
CA ASP A 146 -10.74 -17.42 14.27
C ASP A 146 -12.13 -17.65 13.65
N GLN A 147 -12.23 -18.40 12.54
CA GLN A 147 -13.52 -18.74 11.93
C GLN A 147 -14.34 -19.68 12.81
N ALA A 148 -13.70 -20.71 13.38
CA ALA A 148 -14.38 -21.69 14.23
C ALA A 148 -14.99 -21.04 15.50
N ARG A 149 -14.36 -19.97 16.01
CA ARG A 149 -14.80 -19.23 17.20
C ARG A 149 -15.98 -18.31 16.95
N VAL A 150 -16.14 -17.80 15.74
CA VAL A 150 -17.29 -16.94 15.37
C VAL A 150 -18.55 -17.79 15.23
N VAL A 151 -18.46 -18.94 14.54
CA VAL A 151 -19.60 -19.86 14.38
C VAL A 151 -20.13 -20.36 15.73
N ALA A 152 -19.25 -20.64 16.69
CA ALA A 152 -19.61 -21.09 18.04
C ALA A 152 -20.21 -19.99 18.95
N ARG A 153 -20.15 -18.71 18.55
CA ARG A 153 -20.79 -17.59 19.29
C ARG A 153 -22.13 -17.17 18.70
N GLU A 154 -22.43 -17.61 17.48
CA GLU A 154 -23.68 -17.35 16.75
C GLU A 154 -24.65 -18.55 16.79
N SER A 155 -24.30 -19.61 17.54
CA SER A 155 -25.13 -20.79 17.82
C SER A 155 -25.46 -20.91 19.30
#